data_AF-A0A1G6KJL1-F1
#
_entry.id   AF-A0A1G6KJL1-F1
#
_cell.length_a   1.000
_cell.length_b   1.000
_cell.length_c   1.000
_cell.angle_alpha   90.00
_cell.angle_beta   90.00
_cell.angle_gamma   90.00
#
_symmetry.space_group_name_H-M   'P 1'
#
loop_
_entity.id
_entity.type
_entity.pdbx_description
1 polymer ?
#
loop_
_entity_poly.entity_id
_entity_poly.type
_entity_poly.pdbx_seq_one_letter_code
_entity_poly.pdbx_strand_id
1 'polypeptide(L)'
;MIMFDLPVETKKQRRTYSKFRKELISQGFLMLQYSIYIKSCINKEAAQGSINLVKRYLPKEGHVRAIIITEKQFEKMKILVGNEDKNIALLGENRTIEF
;
A
#
# COMPACT_ATOMS: atom_id res chain seq x y z
N MET A 1 1.00 -2.73 -4.42
CA MET A 1 1.68 -2.40 -3.16
C MET A 1 2.55 -1.17 -3.34
N ILE A 2 2.59 -0.28 -2.35
CA ILE A 2 3.42 0.93 -2.27
C ILE A 2 4.32 0.79 -1.05
N MET A 3 5.62 0.99 -1.25
CA MET A 3 6.64 1.00 -0.20
C MET A 3 7.29 2.37 -0.20
N PHE A 4 7.54 2.95 0.97
CA PHE A 4 8.17 4.26 1.04
C PHE A 4 9.10 4.42 2.23
N ASP A 5 10.13 5.23 2.06
CA ASP A 5 10.99 5.69 3.13
C ASP A 5 11.11 7.21 3.02
N LEU A 6 10.51 7.92 3.96
CA LEU A 6 10.44 9.39 3.93
C LEU A 6 11.13 9.93 5.18
N PRO A 7 11.90 11.04 5.04
CA PRO A 7 12.53 11.65 6.21
C PRO A 7 11.49 12.18 7.19
N VAL A 8 11.85 12.24 8.49
CA VAL A 8 10.93 12.62 9.58
C VAL A 8 11.56 13.51 10.66
N GLU A 9 12.78 14.01 10.44
CA GLU A 9 13.56 14.78 11.43
C GLU A 9 12.92 16.15 11.71
N THR A 10 12.44 16.84 10.66
CA THR A 10 11.83 18.16 10.78
C THR A 10 10.30 18.10 10.90
N LYS A 11 9.70 19.15 11.47
CA LYS A 11 8.23 19.29 11.54
C LYS A 11 7.59 19.29 10.14
N LYS A 12 8.27 19.85 9.14
CA LYS A 12 7.82 19.85 7.74
C LYS A 12 7.81 18.43 7.17
N GLN A 13 8.88 17.68 7.39
CA GLN A 13 9.01 16.28 6.96
C GLN A 13 7.94 15.38 7.59
N ARG A 14 7.69 15.49 8.90
CA ARG A 14 6.60 14.75 9.57
C ARG A 14 5.20 15.08 9.02
N ARG A 15 4.96 16.34 8.64
CA ARG A 15 3.72 16.76 7.97
C ARG A 15 3.61 16.13 6.58
N THR A 16 4.69 16.11 5.80
CA THR A 16 4.73 15.46 4.48
C THR A 16 4.46 13.96 4.60
N TYR A 17 5.12 13.26 5.53
CA TYR A 17 4.86 11.85 5.83
C TYR A 17 3.38 11.61 6.13
N SER A 18 2.83 12.40 7.07
CA SER A 18 1.44 12.27 7.51
C SER A 18 0.46 12.52 6.37
N LYS A 19 0.75 13.50 5.51
CA LYS A 19 -0.07 13.80 4.32
C LYS A 19 -0.04 12.62 3.34
N PHE A 20 1.15 12.15 2.96
CA PHE A 20 1.29 11.04 2.02
C PHE A 20 0.57 9.78 2.50
N ARG A 21 0.73 9.43 3.78
CA ARG A 21 0.00 8.33 4.41
C ARG A 21 -1.52 8.51 4.33
N LYS A 22 -2.03 9.72 4.62
CA LYS A 22 -3.47 10.01 4.55
C LYS A 22 -4.02 9.88 3.14
N GLU A 23 -3.25 10.30 2.12
CA GLU A 23 -3.63 10.12 0.72
C GLU A 23 -3.70 8.63 0.33
N LEU A 24 -2.75 7.80 0.78
CA LEU A 24 -2.82 6.36 0.53
C LEU A 24 -4.10 5.76 1.14
N ILE A 25 -4.40 6.09 2.40
CA ILE A 25 -5.60 5.60 3.08
C ILE A 25 -6.88 6.10 2.38
N SER A 26 -6.94 7.37 1.98
CA SER A 26 -8.09 7.94 1.28
C SER A 26 -8.34 7.26 -0.08
N GLN A 27 -7.28 6.74 -0.70
CA GLN A 27 -7.37 5.96 -1.94
C GLN A 27 -7.63 4.46 -1.73
N GLY A 28 -7.96 4.05 -0.50
CA GLY A 28 -8.32 2.67 -0.18
C GLY A 28 -7.12 1.73 -0.07
N PHE A 29 -5.91 2.25 0.17
CA PHE A 29 -4.79 1.40 0.56
C PHE A 29 -4.88 1.05 2.04
N LEU A 30 -4.65 -0.22 2.34
CA LEU A 30 -4.50 -0.74 3.69
C LEU A 30 -3.02 -0.77 4.08
N MET A 31 -2.74 -0.48 5.34
CA MET A 31 -1.39 -0.59 5.88
C MET A 31 -1.07 -2.06 6.11
N LEU A 32 -0.02 -2.56 5.44
CA LEU A 32 0.47 -3.93 5.62
C LEU A 32 1.49 -4.00 6.76
N GLN A 33 2.42 -3.05 6.76
CA GLN A 33 3.45 -2.85 7.78
C GLN A 33 3.79 -1.35 7.83
N TYR A 34 4.68 -0.94 8.75
CA TYR A 34 5.26 0.39 8.68
C TYR A 34 5.84 0.64 7.29
N SER A 35 5.46 1.78 6.71
CA SER A 35 5.94 2.20 5.39
C SER A 35 5.57 1.29 4.21
N ILE A 36 4.69 0.30 4.40
CA ILE A 36 4.22 -0.60 3.33
C ILE A 36 2.69 -0.63 3.31
N TYR A 37 2.13 -0.31 2.15
CA TYR A 37 0.68 -0.19 1.94
C TYR A 37 0.25 -1.02 0.73
N ILE A 38 -0.88 -1.71 0.82
CA ILE A 38 -1.40 -2.59 -0.22
C ILE A 38 -2.84 -2.21 -0.56
N LYS A 39 -3.22 -2.39 -1.83
CA LYS A 39 -4.58 -2.19 -2.31
C LYS A 39 -4.94 -3.35 -3.22
N SER A 40 -6.08 -3.95 -2.95
CA SER A 40 -6.64 -4.99 -3.81
C SER A 40 -7.30 -4.35 -5.04
N CYS A 41 -6.99 -4.87 -6.23
CA CYS A 41 -7.47 -4.34 -7.51
C CYS A 41 -8.05 -5.49 -8.34
N ILE A 42 -9.10 -5.21 -9.12
CA ILE A 42 -9.81 -6.24 -9.90
C ILE A 42 -8.98 -6.78 -11.08
N ASN A 43 -8.08 -5.96 -11.61
CA ASN A 43 -7.20 -6.30 -12.73
C ASN A 43 -5.95 -5.40 -12.73
N LYS A 44 -5.05 -5.65 -13.68
CA LYS A 44 -3.77 -4.93 -13.80
C LYS A 44 -3.98 -3.45 -14.18
N GLU A 45 -4.99 -3.15 -14.98
CA GLU A 45 -5.33 -1.81 -15.43
C GLU A 45 -5.77 -0.94 -14.25
N ALA A 46 -6.64 -1.46 -13.39
CA ALA A 46 -7.06 -0.81 -12.15
C ALA A 46 -5.87 -0.60 -11.17
N ALA A 47 -4.96 -1.56 -11.10
CA ALA A 47 -3.73 -1.44 -10.32
C ALA A 47 -2.82 -0.33 -10.87
N GLN A 48 -2.64 -0.26 -12.20
CA GLN A 48 -1.87 0.79 -12.85
C GLN A 48 -2.51 2.16 -12.68
N GLY A 49 -3.84 2.26 -12.76
CA GLY A 49 -4.60 3.47 -12.46
C GLY A 49 -4.37 3.95 -11.02
N SER A 50 -4.38 3.02 -10.06
CA SER A 50 -4.08 3.34 -8.65
C SER A 50 -2.65 3.88 -8.48
N ILE A 51 -1.66 3.30 -9.16
CA ILE A 51 -0.27 3.81 -9.15
C ILE A 51 -0.21 5.22 -9.77
N ASN A 52 -0.90 5.44 -10.88
CA ASN A 52 -0.93 6.75 -11.54
C ASN A 52 -1.58 7.82 -10.66
N LEU A 53 -2.56 7.45 -9.83
CA LEU A 53 -3.13 8.34 -8.84
C LEU A 53 -2.14 8.68 -7.73
N VAL A 54 -1.39 7.69 -7.21
CA VAL A 54 -0.30 7.90 -6.24
C VAL A 54 0.75 8.88 -6.75
N LYS A 55 1.10 8.81 -8.03
CA LYS A 55 2.06 9.73 -8.67
C LYS A 55 1.67 11.20 -8.52
N ARG A 56 0.38 11.53 -8.38
CA ARG A 56 -0.11 12.92 -8.29
C ARG A 56 0.20 13.60 -6.95
N TYR A 57 0.52 12.82 -5.91
CA TYR A 57 0.76 13.33 -4.56
C TYR A 57 2.08 12.82 -3.96
N LEU A 58 3.06 12.50 -4.82
CA LEU A 58 4.38 12.07 -4.36
C LEU A 58 5.07 13.18 -3.54
N PRO A 59 5.76 12.80 -2.46
CA PRO A 59 6.61 13.72 -1.71
C PRO A 59 7.84 14.11 -2.55
N LYS A 60 8.41 15.30 -2.25
CA LYS A 60 9.62 15.81 -2.92
C LYS A 60 10.92 15.16 -2.44
N GLU A 61 10.89 14.55 -1.27
CA GLU A 61 12.03 13.94 -0.58
C GLU A 61 11.70 12.49 -0.23
N GLY A 62 12.73 11.66 -0.09
CA GLY A 62 12.61 10.24 0.26
C GLY A 62 12.46 9.32 -0.96
N HIS A 63 12.11 8.08 -0.68
CA HIS A 63 12.01 7.01 -1.66
C HIS A 63 10.58 6.45 -1.66
N VAL A 64 9.99 6.30 -2.85
CA VAL A 64 8.68 5.66 -3.02
C VAL A 64 8.78 4.67 -4.17
N ARG A 65 8.39 3.42 -3.92
CA ARG A 65 8.39 2.32 -4.90
C ARG A 65 7.01 1.70 -4.99
N ALA A 66 6.64 1.27 -6.19
CA ALA A 66 5.40 0.54 -6.43
C ALA A 66 5.72 -0.81 -7.06
N ILE A 67 4.98 -1.84 -6.65
CA ILE A 67 5.00 -3.15 -7.29
C ILE A 67 3.56 -3.68 -7.39
N ILE A 68 3.24 -4.26 -8.55
CA ILE A 68 2.01 -5.02 -8.77
C ILE A 68 2.37 -6.49 -8.58
N ILE A 69 1.66 -7.17 -7.68
CA ILE A 69 1.79 -8.60 -7.41
C ILE A 69 0.41 -9.24 -7.53
N THR A 70 0.36 -10.54 -7.83
CA THR A 70 -0.88 -11.31 -7.84
C THR A 70 -1.27 -11.74 -6.43
N GLU A 71 -2.55 -12.08 -6.23
CA GLU A 71 -3.03 -12.64 -4.96
C GLU A 71 -2.24 -13.91 -4.58
N LYS A 72 -2.03 -14.82 -5.54
CA LYS A 72 -1.19 -16.02 -5.35
C LYS A 72 0.27 -15.72 -4.95
N GLN A 73 0.83 -14.60 -5.38
CA GLN A 73 2.17 -14.18 -4.94
C GLN A 73 2.14 -13.60 -3.53
N PHE A 74 1.08 -12.86 -3.19
CA PHE A 74 0.87 -12.32 -1.86
C PHE A 74 0.66 -13.42 -0.81
N GLU A 75 -0.18 -14.42 -1.10
CA GLU A 75 -0.42 -15.60 -0.22
C GLU A 75 0.85 -16.44 0.01
N LYS A 76 1.80 -16.41 -0.94
CA LYS A 76 3.09 -17.09 -0.81
C LYS A 76 4.10 -16.32 0.04
N MET A 77 3.79 -15.08 0.44
CA MET A 77 4.64 -14.30 1.32
C MET A 77 4.86 -15.05 2.64
N LYS A 78 6.13 -15.21 3.03
CA LYS A 78 6.49 -15.91 4.27
C LYS A 78 6.71 -14.89 5.38
N ILE A 79 5.99 -15.08 6.48
CA ILE A 79 6.25 -14.36 7.72
C ILE A 79 7.37 -15.10 8.44
N LEU A 80 8.53 -14.46 8.52
CA LEU A 80 9.67 -15.03 9.23
C LEU A 80 9.66 -14.68 10.73
N VAL A 81 8.98 -13.59 11.10
CA VAL A 81 8.83 -13.10 12.49
C VAL A 81 7.49 -12.37 12.63
N GLY A 82 6.80 -12.56 13.76
CA GLY A 82 5.50 -11.96 14.05
C GLY A 82 4.32 -12.81 13.57
N ASN A 83 3.12 -12.24 13.60
CA ASN A 83 1.88 -12.89 13.18
C ASN A 83 1.23 -12.10 12.03
N GLU A 84 0.35 -12.73 11.26
CA GLU A 84 -0.50 -12.03 10.29
C GLU A 84 -1.39 -11.01 10.99
N ASP A 85 -1.45 -9.80 10.43
CA ASP A 85 -2.37 -8.77 10.92
C ASP A 85 -3.80 -9.16 10.52
N LYS A 86 -4.71 -9.26 11.50
CA LYS A 86 -6.10 -9.67 11.27
C LYS A 86 -6.83 -8.75 10.30
N ASN A 87 -6.40 -7.49 10.18
CA ASN A 87 -6.99 -6.55 9.21
C ASN A 87 -6.65 -6.89 7.76
N ILE A 88 -5.63 -7.71 7.50
CA ILE A 88 -5.24 -8.19 6.17
C ILE A 88 -6.20 -9.29 5.68
N ALA A 89 -6.86 -10.03 6.59
CA ALA A 89 -7.86 -11.05 6.21
C ALA A 89 -8.99 -10.47 5.35
N LEU A 90 -9.31 -9.19 5.55
CA LEU A 90 -10.30 -8.44 4.76
C LEU A 90 -9.92 -8.28 3.27
N LEU A 91 -8.65 -8.45 2.91
CA LEU A 91 -8.21 -8.44 1.51
C LEU A 91 -8.59 -9.72 0.76
N GLY A 92 -8.82 -10.83 1.48
CA GLY A 92 -9.16 -12.14 0.92
C GLY A 92 -10.65 -12.52 1.00
N GLU A 93 -11.41 -11.99 1.97
CA GLU A 93 -12.78 -12.47 2.24
C GLU A 93 -13.89 -11.88 1.33
N ASN A 94 -13.63 -10.81 0.57
CA ASN A 94 -14.66 -10.13 -0.24
C ASN A 94 -14.54 -10.32 -1.76
N ARG A 95 -14.05 -11.49 -2.22
CA ARG A 95 -13.96 -11.80 -3.66
C ARG A 95 -14.57 -13.13 -4.08
N THR A 96 -15.65 -13.52 -3.43
CA THR A 96 -16.60 -14.45 -4.04
C THR A 96 -17.64 -13.64 -4.82
N ILE A 97 -17.35 -13.36 -6.09
CA ILE A 97 -18.39 -13.44 -7.10
C ILE A 97 -18.02 -14.69 -7.91
N GLU A 98 -18.66 -15.80 -7.55
CA GLU A 98 -18.95 -16.91 -8.49
C GLU A 98 -19.57 -16.26 -9.74
N PHE A 99 -19.06 -16.44 -10.95
CA PHE A 99 -18.74 -17.66 -11.70
C PHE A 99 -17.50 -17.46 -12.60
#